data_AF-A0A0F7MZW8-F1
#
_entry.id   AF-A0A0F7MZW8-F1
#
_cell.length_a   1.000
_cell.length_b   1.000
_cell.length_c   1.000
_cell.angle_alpha   90.00
_cell.angle_beta   90.00
_cell.angle_gamma   90.00
#
_symmetry.space_group_name_H-M   'P 1'
#
loop_
_entity.id
_entity.type
_entity.pdbx_description
1 polymer ?
#
loop_
_entity_poly.entity_id
_entity_poly.type
_entity_poly.pdbx_seq_one_letter_code
_entity_poly.pdbx_strand_id
1 'polypeptide(L)'
;GTPVDIVLNPLGVPSRMNIGQVLETHLGWAAKGLGKKIGEMIEKGADAKELRKSLKPIYGLSKTQRFDLEALEDSEIVTLAKNLRKGVPISSPVFDGATEEEIKQLLKMADLPTSGQAALYDGRTGKKFDRPVTVGYMYMLKLNHLVDDKMHARSTGSYSLVT
;
A
#
# COMPACT_ATOMS: atom_id res chain seq x y z
N GLY A 1 14.82 -6.48 -10.70
CA GLY A 1 13.54 -6.65 -9.97
C GLY A 1 13.33 -5.48 -9.04
N THR A 2 12.18 -5.39 -8.38
CA THR A 2 11.90 -4.35 -7.38
C THR A 2 12.26 -4.88 -5.99
N PRO A 3 13.15 -4.21 -5.21
CA PRO A 3 13.46 -4.62 -3.84
C PRO A 3 12.28 -4.34 -2.89
N VAL A 4 12.29 -5.00 -1.73
CA VAL A 4 11.35 -4.76 -0.63
C VAL A 4 12.00 -3.82 0.37
N ASP A 5 11.26 -2.81 0.83
CA ASP A 5 11.80 -1.79 1.75
C ASP A 5 11.85 -2.28 3.21
N ILE A 6 10.84 -3.03 3.66
CA ILE A 6 10.71 -3.50 5.04
C ILE A 6 10.25 -4.96 5.05
N VAL A 7 10.91 -5.80 5.86
CA VAL A 7 10.53 -7.20 6.09
C VAL A 7 9.96 -7.32 7.50
N LEU A 8 8.72 -7.82 7.61
CA LEU A 8 8.02 -8.02 8.87
C LEU A 8 7.91 -9.51 9.20
N ASN A 9 7.92 -9.84 10.49
CA ASN A 9 7.76 -11.22 10.96
C ASN A 9 6.26 -11.62 10.93
N PRO A 10 5.86 -12.66 10.19
CA PRO A 10 4.46 -13.07 10.10
C PRO A 10 3.89 -13.64 11.41
N LEU A 11 4.74 -14.11 12.33
CA LEU A 11 4.29 -14.73 13.58
C LEU A 11 3.55 -13.75 14.51
N GLY A 12 3.79 -12.45 14.39
CA GLY A 12 3.13 -11.44 15.20
C GLY A 12 1.65 -11.24 14.86
N VAL A 13 1.22 -11.62 13.64
CA VAL A 13 -0.16 -11.39 13.17
C VAL A 13 -1.15 -12.35 13.84
N PRO A 14 -0.94 -13.69 13.81
CA PRO A 14 -1.85 -14.62 14.47
C PRO A 14 -1.89 -14.41 15.99
N SER A 15 -0.74 -14.14 16.62
CA SER A 15 -0.67 -14.02 18.08
C SER A 15 -1.42 -12.80 18.63
N ARG A 16 -1.52 -11.73 17.85
CA ARG A 16 -2.18 -10.47 18.25
C ARG A 16 -3.56 -10.30 17.63
N MET A 17 -3.98 -11.25 16.77
CA MET A 17 -5.26 -11.24 16.05
C MET A 17 -5.51 -9.94 15.26
N ASN A 18 -4.47 -9.27 14.78
CA ASN A 18 -4.54 -7.99 14.09
C ASN A 18 -4.53 -8.17 12.55
N ILE A 19 -5.50 -8.94 12.05
CA ILE A 19 -5.58 -9.33 10.63
C ILE A 19 -5.75 -8.16 9.66
N GLY A 20 -6.25 -7.02 10.15
CA GLY A 20 -6.38 -5.78 9.38
C GLY A 20 -5.07 -5.33 8.73
N GLN A 21 -3.91 -5.63 9.33
CA GLN A 21 -2.60 -5.33 8.74
C GLN A 21 -2.38 -6.07 7.41
N VAL A 22 -2.88 -7.31 7.30
CA VAL A 22 -2.76 -8.11 6.08
C VAL A 22 -3.71 -7.58 5.01
N LEU A 23 -4.94 -7.23 5.40
CA LEU A 23 -5.92 -6.61 4.50
C LEU A 23 -5.40 -5.26 3.96
N GLU A 24 -4.82 -4.42 4.83
CA GLU A 24 -4.17 -3.17 4.45
C GLU A 24 -3.03 -3.43 3.45
N THR A 25 -2.18 -4.43 3.71
CA THR A 25 -1.07 -4.77 2.81
C THR A 25 -1.56 -5.14 1.41
N HIS A 26 -2.61 -5.97 1.31
CA HIS A 26 -3.21 -6.35 0.03
C HIS A 26 -3.86 -5.16 -0.68
N LEU A 27 -4.64 -4.36 0.04
CA LEU A 27 -5.32 -3.19 -0.51
C LEU A 27 -4.32 -2.12 -0.96
N GLY A 28 -3.28 -1.87 -0.17
CA GLY A 28 -2.18 -0.97 -0.50
C GLY A 28 -1.40 -1.44 -1.73
N TRP A 29 -1.24 -2.75 -1.91
CA TRP A 29 -0.62 -3.29 -3.12
C TRP A 29 -1.48 -3.04 -4.36
N ALA A 30 -2.79 -3.29 -4.26
CA ALA A 30 -3.74 -2.99 -5.33
C ALA A 30 -3.73 -1.49 -5.68
N ALA A 31 -3.82 -0.61 -4.68
CA ALA A 31 -3.75 0.85 -4.82
C ALA A 31 -2.50 1.30 -5.59
N LYS A 32 -1.33 0.77 -5.22
CA LYS A 32 -0.07 1.08 -5.90
C LYS A 32 -0.05 0.53 -7.33
N GLY A 33 -0.51 -0.70 -7.54
CA GLY A 33 -0.55 -1.34 -8.85
C GLY A 33 -1.44 -0.57 -9.84
N LEU A 34 -2.61 -0.14 -9.39
CA LEU A 34 -3.50 0.72 -10.18
C LEU A 34 -2.83 2.06 -10.53
N GLY A 35 -2.18 2.70 -9.57
CA GLY A 35 -1.45 3.95 -9.81
C GLY A 35 -0.31 3.78 -10.82
N LYS A 36 0.42 2.66 -10.76
CA LYS A 36 1.46 2.32 -11.73
C LYS A 36 0.88 2.18 -13.14
N LYS A 37 -0.23 1.45 -13.28
CA LYS A 37 -0.92 1.25 -14.56
C LYS A 37 -1.40 2.58 -15.17
N ILE A 38 -1.97 3.46 -14.34
CA ILE A 38 -2.34 4.83 -14.76
C ILE A 38 -1.09 5.62 -15.19
N GLY A 39 0.01 5.52 -14.44
CA GLY A 39 1.28 6.16 -14.81
C GLY A 39 1.81 5.70 -16.17
N GLU A 40 1.83 4.39 -16.40
CA GLU A 40 2.24 3.78 -17.68
C GLU A 40 1.33 4.24 -18.85
N MET A 41 0.02 4.42 -18.61
CA MET A 41 -0.89 4.97 -19.63
C MET A 41 -0.55 6.42 -19.98
N ILE A 42 -0.24 7.26 -19.00
CA ILE A 42 0.10 8.67 -19.27
C ILE A 42 1.46 8.78 -19.98
N GLU A 43 2.43 7.92 -19.65
CA GLU A 43 3.72 7.86 -20.34
C GLU A 43 3.59 7.45 -21.80
N LYS A 44 2.62 6.58 -22.12
CA LYS A 44 2.27 6.20 -23.50
C LYS A 44 1.50 7.27 -24.27
N GLY A 45 1.15 8.40 -23.62
CA GLY A 45 0.37 9.47 -24.23
C GLY A 45 -1.12 9.14 -24.37
N ALA A 46 -1.69 8.34 -23.46
CA ALA A 46 -3.10 7.99 -23.48
C ALA A 46 -4.02 9.23 -23.43
N ASP A 47 -5.07 9.21 -24.25
CA ASP A 47 -6.06 10.28 -24.32
C ASP A 47 -6.95 10.31 -23.05
N ALA A 48 -7.57 11.45 -22.78
CA ALA A 48 -8.47 11.63 -21.65
C ALA A 48 -9.62 10.59 -21.64
N LYS A 49 -10.10 10.17 -22.81
CA LYS A 49 -11.12 9.12 -22.95
C LYS A 49 -10.63 7.75 -22.45
N GLU A 50 -9.38 7.39 -22.74
CA GLU A 50 -8.79 6.13 -22.29
C GLU A 50 -8.54 6.13 -20.78
N LEU A 51 -8.02 7.25 -20.26
CA LEU A 51 -7.84 7.44 -18.82
C LEU A 51 -9.18 7.33 -18.10
N ARG A 52 -10.23 8.00 -18.60
CA ARG A 52 -11.59 7.90 -18.06
C ARG A 52 -12.12 6.47 -18.08
N LYS A 53 -11.91 5.73 -19.17
CA LYS A 53 -12.30 4.30 -19.27
C LYS A 53 -11.59 3.45 -18.21
N SER A 54 -10.34 3.74 -17.90
CA SER A 54 -9.58 3.02 -16.86
C SER A 54 -10.01 3.38 -15.43
N LEU A 55 -10.38 4.65 -15.18
CA LEU A 55 -10.76 5.16 -13.86
C LEU A 55 -12.19 4.76 -13.47
N LYS A 56 -13.12 4.70 -14.43
CA LYS A 56 -14.52 4.30 -14.21
C LYS A 56 -14.69 3.01 -13.39
N PRO A 57 -14.08 1.86 -13.74
CA PRO A 57 -14.23 0.63 -12.97
C PRO A 57 -13.59 0.72 -11.58
N ILE A 58 -12.53 1.52 -11.41
CA ILE A 58 -11.85 1.70 -10.12
C ILE A 58 -12.77 2.46 -9.15
N TYR A 59 -13.31 3.60 -9.58
CA TYR A 59 -14.20 4.43 -8.76
C TYR A 59 -15.63 3.89 -8.67
N GLY A 60 -16.06 3.06 -9.63
CA GLY A 60 -17.38 2.41 -9.64
C GLY A 60 -17.49 1.16 -8.77
N LEU A 61 -16.39 0.73 -8.14
CA LEU A 61 -16.39 -0.46 -7.29
C LEU A 61 -17.10 -0.22 -5.96
N SER A 62 -17.05 1.01 -5.44
CA SER A 62 -17.68 1.36 -4.17
C SER A 62 -19.21 1.34 -4.31
N LYS A 63 -19.88 0.59 -3.44
CA LYS A 63 -21.34 0.61 -3.34
C LYS A 63 -21.86 1.85 -2.61
N THR A 64 -21.05 2.37 -1.68
CA THR A 64 -21.41 3.47 -0.78
C THR A 64 -21.15 4.85 -1.40
N GLN A 65 -20.06 5.01 -2.15
CA GLN A 65 -19.68 6.28 -2.77
C GLN A 65 -19.76 6.20 -4.28
N ARG A 66 -20.54 7.12 -4.88
CA ARG A 66 -20.61 7.28 -6.34
C ARG A 66 -19.80 8.49 -6.75
N PHE A 67 -18.80 8.28 -7.59
CA PHE A 67 -18.01 9.34 -8.20
C PHE A 67 -18.50 9.54 -9.63
N ASP A 68 -19.00 10.73 -9.93
CA ASP A 68 -19.37 11.09 -11.28
C ASP A 68 -18.15 11.63 -12.03
N LEU A 69 -17.48 10.74 -12.76
CA LEU A 69 -16.36 11.14 -13.60
C LEU A 69 -16.84 11.96 -14.80
N GLU A 70 -18.10 11.85 -15.22
CA GLU A 70 -18.65 12.58 -16.38
C GLU A 70 -18.79 14.08 -16.15
N ALA A 71 -18.84 14.50 -14.90
CA ALA A 71 -18.83 15.91 -14.54
C ALA A 71 -17.45 16.58 -14.74
N LEU A 72 -16.36 15.81 -14.84
CA LEU A 72 -14.99 16.34 -14.99
C LEU A 72 -14.66 16.63 -16.45
N GLU A 73 -14.00 17.76 -16.69
CA GLU A 73 -13.43 18.09 -17.99
C GLU A 73 -12.22 17.20 -18.32
N ASP A 74 -11.88 17.09 -19.61
CA ASP A 74 -10.75 16.26 -20.05
C ASP A 74 -9.41 16.75 -19.49
N SER A 75 -9.25 18.05 -19.27
CA SER A 75 -8.08 18.66 -18.62
C SER A 75 -7.95 18.24 -17.15
N GLU A 76 -9.07 18.13 -16.45
CA GLU A 76 -9.15 17.71 -15.05
C GLU A 76 -8.87 16.22 -14.89
N ILE A 77 -9.37 15.38 -15.81
CA ILE A 77 -9.07 13.93 -15.84
C ILE A 77 -7.57 13.68 -15.99
N VAL A 78 -6.90 14.41 -16.88
CA VAL A 78 -5.44 14.28 -17.04
C VAL A 78 -4.71 14.71 -15.77
N THR A 79 -5.18 15.77 -15.10
CA THR A 79 -4.59 16.25 -13.85
C THR A 79 -4.79 15.25 -12.71
N LEU A 80 -6.00 14.70 -12.58
CA LEU A 80 -6.32 13.63 -11.65
C LEU A 80 -5.40 12.42 -11.90
N ALA A 81 -5.32 11.94 -13.14
CA ALA A 81 -4.49 10.80 -13.49
C ALA A 81 -3.00 11.03 -13.16
N LYS A 82 -2.47 12.26 -13.38
CA LYS A 82 -1.12 12.65 -12.97
C LYS A 82 -0.90 12.52 -11.46
N ASN A 83 -1.89 12.90 -10.65
CA ASN A 83 -1.81 12.77 -9.20
C ASN A 83 -1.86 11.30 -8.74
N LEU A 84 -2.64 10.47 -9.44
CA LEU A 84 -2.82 9.05 -9.11
C LEU A 84 -1.62 8.16 -9.49
N ARG A 85 -0.62 8.68 -10.22
CA ARG A 85 0.58 7.91 -10.64
C ARG A 85 1.30 7.22 -9.49
N LYS A 86 1.32 7.84 -8.30
CA LYS A 86 2.01 7.29 -7.13
C LYS A 86 1.25 6.16 -6.45
N GLY A 87 -0.03 5.97 -6.78
CA GLY A 87 -0.96 5.07 -6.14
C GLY A 87 -2.34 5.72 -6.08
N VAL A 88 -3.39 4.94 -6.27
CA VAL A 88 -4.77 5.43 -6.12
C VAL A 88 -5.08 5.50 -4.61
N PRO A 89 -5.37 6.68 -4.03
CA PRO A 89 -5.77 6.76 -2.64
C PRO A 89 -7.11 6.03 -2.44
N ILE A 90 -7.17 5.17 -1.43
CA ILE A 90 -8.36 4.40 -1.10
C ILE A 90 -8.80 4.80 0.31
N SER A 91 -10.11 4.97 0.49
CA SER A 91 -10.73 5.14 1.79
C SER A 91 -11.48 3.87 2.15
N SER A 92 -11.26 3.38 3.37
CA SER A 92 -12.00 2.25 3.95
C SER A 92 -12.56 2.70 5.30
N PRO A 93 -13.81 3.19 5.36
CA PRO A 93 -14.45 3.63 6.60
C PRO A 93 -14.44 2.57 7.70
N VAL A 94 -14.47 3.02 8.95
CA VAL A 94 -14.58 2.12 10.11
C VAL A 94 -15.97 1.47 10.06
N PHE A 95 -16.02 0.13 10.12
CA PHE A 95 -17.23 -0.70 10.05
C PHE A 95 -17.98 -0.77 8.70
N ASP A 96 -17.64 0.06 7.71
CA ASP A 96 -18.13 -0.02 6.32
C ASP A 96 -16.96 0.00 5.33
N GLY A 97 -15.99 -0.89 5.59
CA GLY A 97 -14.74 -0.95 4.84
C GLY A 97 -14.82 -1.79 3.57
N ALA A 98 -13.73 -1.80 2.81
CA ALA A 98 -13.62 -2.62 1.61
C ALA A 98 -13.70 -4.12 1.95
N THR A 99 -14.55 -4.87 1.24
CA THR A 99 -14.66 -6.32 1.44
C THR A 99 -13.51 -7.08 0.79
N GLU A 100 -13.28 -8.33 1.18
CA GLU A 100 -12.22 -9.16 0.59
C GLU A 100 -12.41 -9.35 -0.92
N GLU A 101 -13.66 -9.48 -1.37
CA GLU A 101 -14.01 -9.60 -2.79
C GLU A 101 -13.62 -8.34 -3.57
N GLU A 102 -13.86 -7.16 -2.99
CA GLU A 102 -13.49 -5.88 -3.59
C GLU A 102 -11.96 -5.73 -3.67
N ILE A 103 -11.24 -6.11 -2.60
CA ILE A 103 -9.76 -6.13 -2.60
C ILE A 103 -9.23 -7.05 -3.72
N LYS A 104 -9.78 -8.27 -3.84
CA LYS A 104 -9.40 -9.22 -4.89
C LYS A 104 -9.70 -8.69 -6.29
N GLN A 105 -10.81 -7.98 -6.47
CA GLN A 105 -11.16 -7.33 -7.74
C GLN A 105 -10.17 -6.22 -8.08
N LEU A 106 -9.80 -5.37 -7.11
CA LEU A 106 -8.80 -4.32 -7.32
C LEU A 106 -7.42 -4.91 -7.67
N LEU A 107 -6.98 -5.97 -6.98
CA LEU A 107 -5.75 -6.69 -7.32
C LEU A 107 -5.78 -7.20 -8.76
N LYS A 108 -6.92 -7.79 -9.18
CA LYS A 108 -7.09 -8.27 -10.55
C LYS A 108 -7.04 -7.12 -11.57
N MET A 109 -7.66 -5.99 -11.29
CA MET A 109 -7.61 -4.80 -12.16
C MET A 109 -6.20 -4.23 -12.30
N ALA A 110 -5.38 -4.37 -11.26
CA ALA A 110 -3.97 -4.00 -11.21
C ALA A 110 -3.03 -5.04 -11.84
N ASP A 111 -3.55 -6.12 -12.43
CA ASP A 111 -2.76 -7.25 -12.97
C ASP A 111 -1.88 -7.94 -11.90
N LEU A 112 -2.35 -7.95 -10.65
CA LEU A 112 -1.70 -8.57 -9.49
C LEU A 112 -2.39 -9.89 -9.10
N PRO A 113 -1.66 -10.82 -8.45
CA PRO A 113 -2.25 -12.07 -7.98
C PRO A 113 -3.31 -11.82 -6.91
N THR A 114 -4.47 -12.47 -7.05
CA THR A 114 -5.60 -12.33 -6.12
C THR A 114 -5.31 -12.87 -4.71
N SER A 115 -4.26 -13.67 -4.55
CA SER A 115 -3.78 -14.13 -3.24
C SER A 115 -3.09 -13.04 -2.43
N GLY A 116 -2.69 -11.92 -3.05
CA GLY A 116 -1.84 -10.91 -2.40
C GLY A 116 -0.40 -11.38 -2.14
N GLN A 117 0.01 -12.49 -2.76
CA GLN A 117 1.34 -13.07 -2.59
C GLN A 117 2.12 -13.09 -3.90
N ALA A 118 3.43 -12.82 -3.83
CA ALA A 118 4.34 -12.85 -4.96
C ALA A 118 5.47 -13.86 -4.74
N ALA A 119 6.07 -14.28 -5.86
CA ALA A 119 7.36 -14.96 -5.82
C ALA A 119 8.47 -13.95 -5.52
N LEU A 120 9.22 -14.20 -4.45
CA LEU A 120 10.40 -13.42 -4.09
C LEU A 120 11.69 -14.19 -4.35
N TYR A 121 12.79 -13.47 -4.42
CA TYR A 121 14.14 -13.99 -4.60
C TYR A 121 15.05 -13.42 -3.51
N ASP A 122 15.94 -14.23 -2.96
CA ASP A 122 16.96 -13.78 -2.00
C ASP A 122 17.96 -12.87 -2.73
N GLY A 123 18.06 -11.61 -2.29
CA GLY A 123 18.95 -10.62 -2.89
C GLY A 123 20.45 -10.94 -2.78
N ARG A 124 20.84 -11.86 -1.88
CA ARG A 124 22.25 -12.29 -1.74
C ARG A 124 22.60 -13.45 -2.66
N THR A 125 21.70 -14.43 -2.78
CA THR A 125 21.97 -15.68 -3.51
C THR A 125 21.31 -15.75 -4.88
N GLY A 126 20.31 -14.91 -5.15
CA GLY A 126 19.49 -14.94 -6.37
C GLY A 126 18.49 -16.10 -6.41
N LYS A 127 18.45 -16.96 -5.40
CA LYS A 127 17.54 -18.11 -5.36
C LYS A 127 16.11 -17.68 -5.04
N LYS A 128 15.14 -18.30 -5.70
CA LYS A 128 13.72 -18.12 -5.42
C LYS A 128 13.38 -18.71 -4.05
N PHE A 129 12.52 -18.04 -3.29
CA PHE A 129 11.94 -18.64 -2.08
C PHE A 129 10.97 -19.78 -2.44
N ASP A 130 10.94 -20.83 -1.62
CA ASP A 130 10.14 -22.03 -1.88
C ASP A 130 8.64 -21.75 -1.89
N ARG A 131 8.19 -20.80 -1.07
CA ARG A 131 6.78 -20.43 -0.92
C ARG A 131 6.57 -18.97 -1.34
N PRO A 132 5.41 -18.65 -1.94
CA PRO A 132 5.05 -17.27 -2.22
C PRO A 132 4.87 -16.51 -0.89
N VAL A 133 5.22 -15.23 -0.90
CA VAL A 133 5.23 -14.36 0.28
C VAL A 133 4.25 -13.22 0.05
N THR A 134 3.48 -12.87 1.09
CA THR A 134 2.61 -11.68 1.05
C THR A 134 3.47 -10.43 0.94
N VAL A 135 3.18 -9.62 -0.07
CA VAL A 135 3.86 -8.35 -0.33
C VAL A 135 2.82 -7.28 -0.59
N GLY A 136 3.15 -6.04 -0.25
CA GLY A 136 2.27 -4.92 -0.48
C GLY A 136 2.75 -3.66 0.21
N TYR A 137 1.83 -2.73 0.40
CA TYR A 137 2.11 -1.43 1.00
C TYR A 137 1.34 -1.32 2.29
N MET A 138 2.06 -1.09 3.39
CA MET A 138 1.52 -0.84 4.72
C MET A 138 1.95 0.56 5.15
N TYR A 139 1.03 1.34 5.71
CA TYR A 139 1.35 2.67 6.18
C TYR A 139 2.08 2.58 7.53
N MET A 140 3.34 3.02 7.54
CA MET A 140 4.22 2.94 8.72
C MET A 140 4.45 4.32 9.32
N LEU A 141 4.41 4.39 10.66
CA LEU A 141 4.70 5.59 11.43
C LEU A 141 6.03 5.47 12.16
N LYS A 142 6.81 6.54 12.15
CA LYS A 142 7.96 6.70 13.05
C LYS A 142 7.47 7.35 14.34
N LEU A 143 7.50 6.60 15.44
CA LEU A 143 7.12 7.11 16.77
C LEU A 143 8.22 8.00 17.35
N ASN A 144 7.86 8.89 18.27
CA ASN A 144 8.79 9.83 18.91
C ASN A 144 9.82 9.17 19.85
N HIS A 145 9.73 7.84 20.04
CA HIS A 145 10.62 7.09 20.90
C HIS A 145 11.94 6.76 20.21
N LEU A 146 12.80 7.76 20.01
CA LEU A 146 14.12 7.58 19.41
C LEU A 146 15.10 6.92 20.38
N VAL A 147 16.03 6.15 19.82
CA VAL A 147 17.07 5.47 20.60
C VAL A 147 18.02 6.47 21.26
N ASP A 148 18.33 7.56 20.57
CA ASP A 148 19.25 8.61 21.03
C ASP A 148 18.78 9.23 22.36
N ASP A 149 17.46 9.45 22.49
CA ASP A 149 16.86 10.00 23.73
C ASP A 149 16.82 8.99 24.89
N LYS A 150 17.06 7.71 24.60
CA LYS A 150 16.97 6.60 25.57
C LYS A 150 18.33 6.04 25.96
N MET A 151 19.39 6.42 25.26
CA MET A 151 20.74 5.96 25.58
C MET A 151 21.22 6.70 26.82
N HIS A 152 21.28 5.98 27.95
CA HIS A 152 21.86 6.49 29.18
C HIS A 152 22.97 5.54 29.65
N ALA A 153 24.18 6.07 29.75
CA ALA A 153 25.34 5.35 30.25
C ALA A 153 26.10 6.24 31.25
N ARG A 154 26.52 5.66 32.37
CA ARG A 154 27.28 6.37 33.41
C ARG A 154 28.40 5.48 33.94
N SER A 155 29.63 5.98 33.97
CA SER A 155 30.80 5.28 34.55
C SER A 155 31.03 5.66 36.02
N THR A 156 31.00 6.95 36.36
CA THR A 156 30.92 7.50 37.71
C THR A 156 29.96 8.68 37.75
N GLY A 157 29.38 9.00 38.91
CA GLY A 157 28.28 9.94 39.01
C GLY A 157 28.26 10.77 40.28
N SER A 158 27.48 11.85 40.26
CA SER A 158 27.17 12.65 41.44
C SER A 158 26.49 11.79 42.52
N TYR A 159 27.05 11.78 43.72
CA TYR A 159 26.46 11.12 44.89
C TYR A 159 25.53 12.10 45.62
N SER A 160 24.39 11.61 46.10
CA SER A 160 23.54 12.39 47.00
C SER A 160 24.20 12.43 48.38
N LEU A 161 24.27 13.62 48.98
CA LEU A 161 24.89 13.84 50.30
C LEU A 161 24.10 13.23 51.47
N VAL A 162 22.84 12.85 51.22
CA VAL A 162 21.96 12.24 52.22
C VAL A 162 21.50 10.88 51.70
N THR A 163 22.27 9.85 52.05
CA THR A 163 21.88 8.43 52.03
C THR A 163 22.50 7.76 53.23
#